data_AF-A0A2V9YTU8-F1
#
_entry.id   AF-A0A2V9YTU8-F1
#
_cell.length_a   1.000
_cell.length_b   1.000
_cell.length_c   1.000
_cell.angle_alpha   90.00
_cell.angle_beta   90.00
_cell.angle_gamma   90.00
#
_symmetry.space_group_name_H-M   'P 1'
#
loop_
_entity.id
_entity.type
_entity.pdbx_description
1 polymer ?
#
loop_
_entity_poly.entity_id
_entity_poly.type
_entity_poly.pdbx_seq_one_letter_code
_entity_poly.pdbx_strand_id
1 'polypeptide(L)'
;PIVGSTLTTVVVFLPLGFLKGAVGEFFTALSLTLAASVLLSLVFSLTVVPLLAELLVKGAGARESSQRFIEPVHRAYERGIRWALANKAWVGGGALILALAALFAYFNLGTGFLPEMDEGGFVIDYLTP
;
A
#
# COMPACT_ATOMS: atom_id res chain seq x y z
N PRO A 1 -0.16 -11.75 14.08
CA PRO A 1 -0.52 -11.15 12.78
C PRO A 1 -0.15 -9.67 12.63
N ILE A 2 -0.61 -8.78 13.53
CA ILE A 2 -0.42 -7.32 13.40
C ILE A 2 1.06 -6.95 13.38
N VAL A 3 1.82 -7.41 14.38
CA VAL A 3 3.28 -7.19 14.46
C VAL A 3 4.00 -7.64 13.18
N GLY A 4 3.65 -8.81 12.64
CA GLY A 4 4.25 -9.33 11.41
C GLY A 4 3.97 -8.45 10.18
N SER A 5 2.71 -8.01 9.99
CA SER A 5 2.30 -7.13 8.89
C SER A 5 2.97 -5.75 8.97
N THR A 6 3.05 -5.19 10.17
CA THR A 6 3.77 -3.93 10.43
C THR A 6 5.26 -4.09 10.12
N LEU A 7 5.90 -5.17 10.60
CA LEU A 7 7.32 -5.42 10.35
C LEU A 7 7.63 -5.62 8.86
N THR A 8 6.81 -6.36 8.11
CA THR A 8 7.01 -6.50 6.65
C THR A 8 6.95 -5.14 5.95
N THR A 9 6.08 -4.25 6.42
CA THR A 9 5.97 -2.88 5.88
C THR A 9 7.24 -2.08 6.14
N VAL A 10 7.76 -2.12 7.38
CA VAL A 10 9.03 -1.45 7.74
C VAL A 10 10.21 -2.00 6.95
N VAL A 11 10.28 -3.33 6.73
CA VAL A 11 11.36 -3.98 5.96
C VAL A 11 11.37 -3.52 4.50
N VAL A 12 10.21 -3.26 3.90
CA VAL A 12 10.12 -2.74 2.52
C VAL A 12 10.61 -1.28 2.43
N PHE A 13 10.37 -0.46 3.47
CA PHE A 13 10.82 0.94 3.49
C PHE A 13 12.31 1.08 3.83
N LEU A 14 12.84 0.24 4.71
CA LEU A 14 14.22 0.28 5.17
C LEU A 14 15.28 0.49 4.05
N PRO A 15 15.29 -0.28 2.94
CA PRO A 15 16.26 -0.08 1.85
C PRO A 15 16.12 1.26 1.13
N LEU A 16 14.93 1.84 1.09
CA LEU A 16 14.69 3.13 0.42
C LEU A 16 15.40 4.28 1.14
N GLY A 17 15.59 4.18 2.46
CA GLY A 17 16.36 5.14 3.25
C GLY A 17 17.88 5.09 3.06
N PHE A 18 18.39 4.10 2.32
CA PHE A 18 19.83 3.97 2.01
C PHE A 18 20.16 4.37 0.57
N LEU A 19 19.18 4.87 -0.18
CA LEU A 19 19.38 5.37 -1.54
C LEU A 19 20.29 6.61 -1.52
N LYS A 20 21.22 6.69 -2.48
CA LYS A 20 22.18 7.80 -2.62
C LYS A 20 21.79 8.73 -3.77
N GLY A 21 22.28 9.97 -3.73
CA GLY A 21 22.04 11.01 -4.73
C GLY A 21 20.83 11.90 -4.40
N ALA A 22 20.50 12.85 -5.28
CA ALA A 22 19.38 13.79 -5.08
C ALA A 22 18.04 13.06 -4.87
N VAL A 23 17.79 11.98 -5.60
CA VAL A 23 16.63 11.10 -5.38
C VAL A 23 16.66 10.50 -3.97
N GLY A 24 17.83 10.07 -3.52
CA GLY A 24 18.02 9.43 -2.22
C GLY A 24 17.64 10.33 -1.05
N GLU A 25 17.92 11.64 -1.11
CA GLU A 25 17.54 12.57 -0.04
C GLU A 25 16.01 12.66 0.13
N PHE A 26 15.26 12.80 -0.97
CA PHE A 26 13.79 12.80 -0.94
C PHE A 26 13.23 11.48 -0.40
N PHE A 27 13.73 10.34 -0.89
CA PHE A 27 13.26 9.03 -0.45
C PHE A 27 13.64 8.70 0.99
N THR A 28 14.78 9.21 1.48
CA THR A 28 15.22 9.00 2.87
C THR A 28 14.27 9.69 3.85
N ALA A 29 13.88 10.94 3.58
CA ALA A 29 12.92 11.67 4.40
C ALA A 29 11.55 10.98 4.41
N LEU A 30 11.07 10.51 3.25
CA LEU A 30 9.80 9.79 3.13
C LEU A 30 9.84 8.44 3.85
N SER A 31 10.91 7.67 3.66
CA SER A 31 11.11 6.36 4.29
C SER A 31 11.13 6.47 5.80
N LEU A 32 11.88 7.42 6.36
CA LEU A 32 11.94 7.65 7.80
C LEU A 32 10.57 7.99 8.37
N THR A 33 9.84 8.88 7.70
CA THR A 33 8.49 9.30 8.11
C THR A 33 7.51 8.13 8.11
N LEU A 34 7.49 7.33 7.04
CA LEU A 34 6.59 6.17 6.93
C LEU A 34 6.95 5.08 7.94
N ALA A 35 8.23 4.76 8.10
CA ALA A 35 8.68 3.77 9.08
C ALA A 35 8.32 4.19 10.50
N ALA A 36 8.60 5.43 10.89
CA ALA A 36 8.23 5.97 12.20
C ALA A 36 6.71 5.96 12.41
N SER A 37 5.93 6.35 11.39
CA SER A 37 4.46 6.38 11.48
C SER A 37 3.87 4.99 11.67
N VAL A 38 4.37 3.99 10.94
CA VAL A 38 3.88 2.60 11.01
C VAL A 38 4.24 1.96 12.36
N LEU A 39 5.43 2.24 12.89
CA LEU A 39 5.82 1.81 14.24
C LEU A 39 4.97 2.48 15.32
N LEU A 40 4.74 3.79 15.22
CA LEU A 40 3.86 4.51 16.14
C LEU A 40 2.42 3.99 16.07
N SER A 41 1.93 3.69 14.87
CA SER A 41 0.62 3.07 14.65
C SER A 41 0.50 1.70 15.33
N LEU A 42 1.54 0.89 15.32
CA LEU A 42 1.55 -0.39 16.04
C LEU A 42 1.39 -0.19 17.55
N VAL A 43 2.17 0.74 18.14
CA VAL A 43 2.07 1.07 19.57
C VAL A 43 0.67 1.61 19.91
N PHE A 44 0.14 2.49 19.06
CA PHE A 44 -1.20 3.06 19.21
C PHE A 44 -2.29 1.99 19.10
N SER A 45 -2.17 1.07 18.15
CA SER A 45 -3.12 -0.03 17.95
C SER A 45 -3.13 -1.00 19.13
N LEU A 46 -1.99 -1.23 19.79
CA LEU A 46 -1.93 -2.10 20.96
C LEU A 46 -2.36 -1.42 22.26
N THR A 47 -2.33 -0.08 22.32
CA THR A 47 -2.61 0.65 23.56
C THR A 47 -3.96 1.36 23.53
N VAL A 48 -4.18 2.21 22.52
CA VAL A 48 -5.32 3.11 22.45
C VAL A 48 -6.56 2.41 21.89
N VAL A 49 -6.40 1.57 20.86
CA VAL A 49 -7.53 0.84 20.28
C VAL A 49 -8.23 -0.08 21.28
N PRO A 50 -7.57 -0.91 22.11
CA PRO A 50 -8.28 -1.73 23.09
C PRO A 50 -8.95 -0.88 24.18
N LEU A 51 -8.32 0.22 24.62
CA LEU A 51 -8.90 1.15 25.59
C LEU A 51 -10.20 1.79 25.04
N LEU A 52 -10.16 2.28 23.80
CA LEU A 52 -11.32 2.85 23.14
C LEU A 52 -12.38 1.80 22.85
N ALA A 53 -11.98 0.57 22.47
CA ALA A 53 -12.93 -0.51 22.25
C ALA A 53 -13.70 -0.84 23.54
N GLU A 54 -13.04 -0.87 24.69
CA GLU A 54 -13.73 -1.09 25.96
C GLU A 54 -14.71 0.04 26.30
N LEU A 55 -14.32 1.30 26.07
CA LEU A 55 -15.14 2.48 26.37
C LEU A 55 -16.34 2.64 25.42
N LEU A 56 -16.16 2.41 24.12
CA LEU A 56 -17.16 2.70 23.09
C LEU A 56 -18.03 1.47 22.74
N VAL A 57 -17.54 0.24 22.93
CA VAL A 57 -18.22 -0.98 22.48
C VAL A 57 -19.00 -1.67 23.61
N LYS A 58 -18.81 -1.28 24.88
CA LYS A 58 -19.64 -1.75 26.01
C LYS A 58 -21.10 -1.35 25.78
N GLY A 59 -21.95 -2.32 25.40
CA GLY A 59 -23.40 -2.15 25.23
C GLY A 59 -23.90 -2.24 23.78
N ALA A 60 -23.01 -2.36 22.79
CA ALA A 60 -23.42 -2.67 21.42
C ALA A 60 -23.78 -4.15 21.30
N GLY A 61 -25.04 -4.49 21.58
CA GLY A 61 -25.59 -5.82 21.29
C GLY A 61 -25.23 -6.24 19.88
N ALA A 62 -24.65 -7.43 19.73
CA ALA A 62 -24.15 -7.98 18.47
C ALA A 62 -25.22 -7.80 17.38
N ARG A 63 -24.96 -6.87 16.45
CA ARG A 63 -25.89 -6.49 15.39
C ARG A 63 -26.07 -7.67 14.43
N GLU A 64 -27.13 -8.43 14.63
CA GLU A 64 -27.72 -9.38 13.67
C GLU A 64 -27.91 -8.73 12.27
N SER A 65 -28.12 -7.41 12.21
CA SER A 65 -28.27 -6.67 10.96
C SER A 65 -27.01 -6.65 10.10
N SER A 66 -25.81 -6.70 10.70
CA SER A 66 -24.55 -6.67 9.96
C SER A 66 -24.23 -8.04 9.34
N GLN A 67 -24.59 -9.12 10.02
CA GLN A 67 -24.44 -10.47 9.48
C GLN A 67 -25.28 -10.68 8.22
N ARG A 68 -26.53 -10.18 8.20
CA ARG A 68 -27.41 -10.34 7.02
C ARG A 68 -26.89 -9.64 5.76
N PHE A 69 -26.11 -8.57 5.92
CA PHE A 69 -25.51 -7.84 4.79
C PHE A 69 -24.18 -8.46 4.33
N ILE A 70 -23.42 -9.08 5.24
CA ILE A 70 -22.12 -9.69 4.96
C ILE A 70 -22.28 -11.13 4.42
N GLU A 71 -23.32 -11.85 4.84
CA GLU A 71 -23.62 -13.22 4.43
C GLU A 71 -23.59 -13.46 2.89
N PRO A 72 -24.25 -12.65 2.03
CA PRO A 72 -24.19 -12.85 0.58
C PRO A 72 -22.78 -12.63 0.01
N VAL A 73 -22.04 -11.65 0.54
CA VAL A 73 -20.66 -11.37 0.15
C VAL A 73 -19.75 -12.54 0.54
N HIS A 74 -19.95 -13.10 1.73
CA HIS A 74 -19.19 -14.25 2.20
C HIS A 74 -19.45 -15.49 1.33
N ARG A 75 -20.70 -15.76 0.97
CA ARG A 75 -21.04 -16.87 0.07
C ARG A 75 -20.48 -16.69 -1.34
N ALA A 76 -20.48 -15.46 -1.86
CA ALA A 76 -19.85 -15.15 -3.14
C ALA A 76 -18.33 -15.37 -3.09
N TYR A 77 -17.68 -14.92 -2.02
CA TYR A 77 -16.25 -15.12 -1.78
C TYR A 77 -15.88 -16.60 -1.68
N GLU A 78 -16.62 -17.39 -0.89
CA GLU A 78 -16.40 -18.84 -0.80
C GLU A 78 -16.59 -19.53 -2.16
N ARG A 79 -17.62 -19.15 -2.92
CA ARG A 79 -17.86 -19.71 -4.25
C ARG A 79 -16.73 -19.36 -5.22
N GLY A 80 -16.21 -18.14 -5.15
CA GLY A 80 -15.04 -17.69 -5.91
C GLY A 80 -13.79 -18.48 -5.56
N ILE A 81 -13.49 -18.67 -4.27
CA ILE A 81 -12.35 -19.48 -3.82
C ILE A 81 -12.48 -20.92 -4.28
N ARG A 82 -13.65 -21.56 -4.09
CA ARG A 82 -13.87 -22.95 -4.50
C ARG A 82 -13.67 -23.13 -6.00
N TRP A 83 -14.15 -22.18 -6.80
CA TRP A 83 -13.94 -22.19 -8.26
C TRP A 83 -12.46 -21.96 -8.62
N ALA A 84 -11.78 -21.04 -7.94
CA ALA A 84 -10.36 -20.75 -8.15
C ALA A 84 -9.47 -21.96 -7.81
N LEU A 85 -9.76 -22.67 -6.71
CA LEU A 85 -9.05 -23.89 -6.33
C LEU A 85 -9.32 -25.05 -7.30
N ALA A 86 -10.56 -25.19 -7.78
CA ALA A 86 -10.90 -26.22 -8.77
C ALA A 86 -10.22 -25.98 -10.12
N ASN A 87 -10.02 -24.71 -10.51
CA ASN A 87 -9.45 -24.31 -11.80
C ASN A 87 -8.06 -23.67 -11.66
N LYS A 88 -7.17 -24.30 -10.86
CA LYS A 88 -5.80 -23.80 -10.61
C LYS A 88 -5.00 -23.45 -11.86
N ALA A 89 -5.22 -24.15 -12.98
CA ALA A 89 -4.55 -23.86 -14.26
C ALA A 89 -5.02 -22.53 -14.88
N TRP A 90 -6.33 -22.22 -14.80
CA TRP A 90 -6.88 -20.95 -15.27
C TRP A 90 -6.45 -19.78 -14.39
N VAL A 91 -6.44 -19.97 -13.08
CA VAL A 91 -5.96 -18.94 -12.13
C VAL A 91 -4.47 -18.69 -12.33
N GLY A 92 -3.67 -19.75 -12.47
CA GLY A 92 -2.25 -19.64 -12.79
C GLY A 92 -1.99 -18.95 -14.12
N GLY A 93 -2.75 -19.31 -15.17
CA GLY A 93 -2.67 -18.64 -16.47
C GLY A 93 -3.05 -17.17 -16.40
N GLY A 94 -4.12 -16.82 -15.67
CA GLY A 94 -4.52 -15.43 -15.45
C GLY A 94 -3.47 -14.63 -14.68
N ALA A 95 -2.89 -15.21 -13.63
CA ALA A 95 -1.79 -14.59 -12.89
C ALA A 95 -0.56 -14.36 -13.77
N LEU A 96 -0.22 -15.32 -14.64
CA LEU A 96 0.87 -15.19 -15.59
C LEU A 96 0.60 -14.08 -16.62
N ILE A 97 -0.60 -14.01 -17.17
CA ILE A 97 -1.00 -12.94 -18.11
C ILE A 97 -0.91 -11.57 -17.43
N LEU A 98 -1.39 -11.44 -16.19
CA LEU A 98 -1.28 -10.19 -15.43
C LEU A 98 0.19 -9.81 -15.16
N ALA A 99 1.04 -10.78 -14.83
CA ALA A 99 2.47 -10.53 -14.65
C ALA A 99 3.14 -10.07 -15.95
N LEU A 100 2.81 -10.69 -17.08
CA LEU A 100 3.31 -10.28 -18.40
C LEU A 100 2.78 -8.90 -18.81
N ALA A 101 1.52 -8.59 -18.51
CA ALA A 101 0.93 -7.28 -18.78
C ALA A 101 1.61 -6.19 -17.94
N ALA A 102 1.89 -6.45 -16.66
CA ALA A 102 2.63 -5.52 -15.79
C ALA A 102 4.05 -5.29 -16.32
N LEU A 103 4.72 -6.35 -16.78
CA LEU A 103 6.05 -6.26 -17.38
C LEU A 103 6.03 -5.46 -18.68
N PHE A 104 5.03 -5.69 -19.54
CA PHE A 104 4.85 -4.91 -20.76
C PHE A 104 4.60 -3.43 -20.45
N ALA A 105 3.73 -3.12 -19.48
CA ALA A 105 3.48 -1.75 -19.05
C ALA A 105 4.75 -1.06 -18.53
N TYR A 106 5.57 -1.78 -17.76
CA TYR A 106 6.85 -1.27 -17.27
C TYR A 106 7.79 -0.81 -18.41
N PHE A 107 7.87 -1.57 -19.51
CA PHE A 107 8.70 -1.19 -20.66
C PHE A 107 8.14 -0.01 -21.47
N ASN A 108 6.84 0.27 -21.39
CA ASN A 108 6.22 1.40 -22.09
C ASN A 108 6.20 2.68 -21.24
N LEU A 109 6.64 2.62 -19.98
CA LEU A 109 6.60 3.76 -19.08
C LEU A 109 7.83 4.65 -19.29
N GLY A 110 7.59 5.91 -19.68
CA GLY A 110 8.65 6.91 -19.82
C GLY A 110 9.32 7.22 -18.49
N THR A 111 10.64 7.37 -18.50
CA THR A 111 11.42 7.74 -17.31
C THR A 111 11.56 9.25 -17.22
N GLY A 112 11.15 9.85 -16.12
CA GLY A 112 11.37 11.27 -15.80
C GLY A 112 11.81 11.39 -14.34
N PHE A 113 12.72 12.33 -14.05
CA PHE A 113 13.26 12.52 -12.69
C PHE A 113 12.28 13.28 -11.79
N LEU A 114 11.75 14.40 -12.27
CA LEU A 114 10.68 15.17 -11.65
C LEU A 114 9.77 15.68 -12.77
N PRO A 115 8.44 15.80 -12.54
CA PRO A 115 7.57 16.50 -13.48
C PRO A 115 8.05 17.96 -13.60
N GLU A 116 7.90 18.56 -14.79
CA GLU A 116 8.13 19.99 -14.94
C GLU A 116 7.18 20.74 -14.01
N MET A 117 7.75 21.41 -13.01
CA MET A 117 7.01 22.24 -12.07
C MET A 117 7.09 23.68 -12.56
N ASP A 118 5.94 24.27 -12.85
CA ASP A 118 5.86 25.70 -13.15
C ASP A 118 6.08 26.50 -11.86
N GLU A 119 7.31 26.98 -11.68
CA GLU A 119 7.68 27.84 -10.55
C GLU A 119 7.33 29.32 -10.81
N GLY A 120 6.65 29.64 -11.92
CA GLY A 120 6.25 31.01 -12.27
C GLY A 120 7.40 31.90 -12.74
N GLY A 121 8.57 31.33 -13.04
CA GLY A 121 9.76 32.04 -13.52
C GLY A 121 10.12 31.64 -14.95
N PHE A 122 10.74 32.57 -15.70
CA PHE A 122 11.32 32.29 -17.01
C PHE A 122 12.81 32.62 -17.00
N VAL A 123 13.63 31.70 -17.52
CA VAL A 123 15.09 31.89 -17.66
C VAL A 123 15.37 32.43 -19.06
N ILE A 124 16.06 33.58 -19.16
CA ILE A 124 16.54 34.12 -20.43
C ILE A 124 18.06 34.03 -20.45
N ASP A 125 18.58 33.07 -21.21
CA ASP A 125 20.02 32.94 -21.46
C ASP A 125 20.44 33.86 -22.61
N TYR A 126 21.22 34.91 -22.30
CA TYR A 126 21.85 35.76 -23.31
C TYR A 126 23.30 35.31 -23.54
N LEU A 127 23.57 34.75 -24.73
CA LEU A 127 24.93 34.46 -25.20
C LEU A 127 25.40 35.62 -26.09
N THR A 128 26.26 36.49 -25.57
CA THR A 128 27.02 37.45 -26.37
C THR A 128 28.25 36.76 -27.01
N PRO A 129 28.65 37.16 -28.24
CA PRO A 129 29.74 36.52 -28.98
C PRO A 129 31.12 36.71 -28.35
#